data_AF-A0A9D9LJT6-F1
#
_entry.id   AF-A0A9D9LJT6-F1
#
_cell.length_a   1.000
_cell.length_b   1.000
_cell.length_c   1.000
_cell.angle_alpha   90.00
_cell.angle_beta   90.00
_cell.angle_gamma   90.00
#
_symmetry.space_group_name_H-M   'P 1'
#
loop_
_entity.id
_entity.type
_entity.pdbx_description
1 polymer ?
#
loop_
_entity_poly.entity_id
_entity_poly.type
_entity_poly.pdbx_seq_one_letter_code
_entity_poly.pdbx_strand_id
1 'polypeptide(L)' 'MSQDTPKTHPSGNGGGEEPRIGVFVCHCGGNISDVVDVKRVAEESSHLPHVVFSTTHMFICSDPGQALIEQKIKEL' A
#
# COMPACT_ATOMS: atom_id res chain seq x y z
N MET A 1 21.20 -8.71 24.18
CA MET A 1 20.86 -8.91 22.75
C MET A 1 19.36 -9.09 22.72
N SER A 2 18.62 -8.00 22.80
CA SER A 2 17.18 -8.04 22.99
C SER A 2 16.54 -7.00 22.11
N GLN A 3 15.44 -7.45 21.50
CA GLN A 3 14.36 -6.69 20.88
C GLN A 3 14.56 -6.33 19.40
N ASP A 4 13.96 -7.16 18.55
CA ASP A 4 13.21 -6.68 17.38
C ASP A 4 11.96 -7.56 17.23
N THR A 5 11.02 -7.37 18.16
CA THR A 5 9.64 -7.77 17.96
C THR A 5 9.06 -6.95 16.80
N PRO A 6 8.25 -7.54 15.89
CA PRO A 6 7.53 -6.76 14.88
C PRO A 6 6.71 -5.67 15.57
N LYS A 7 7.03 -4.41 15.30
CA LYS A 7 6.22 -3.27 15.77
C LYS A 7 4.88 -3.30 15.04
N THR A 8 3.89 -3.98 15.62
CA THR A 8 2.49 -3.75 15.28
C THR A 8 2.17 -2.31 15.66
N HIS A 9 2.10 -1.43 14.66
CA HIS A 9 1.68 -0.06 14.88
C HIS A 9 0.20 -0.10 15.29
N PRO A 10 -0.18 0.51 16.42
CA PRO A 10 -1.57 0.50 16.85
C PRO A 10 -2.41 1.22 15.81
N SER A 11 -3.44 0.51 15.35
CA SER A 11 -4.46 1.01 14.42
C SER A 11 -5.05 2.32 14.96
N GLY A 12 -5.23 3.28 14.06
CA GLY A 12 -5.86 4.56 14.36
C GLY A 12 -7.26 4.40 14.95
N ASN A 13 -7.61 5.34 15.82
CA ASN A 13 -8.84 5.41 16.59
C ASN A 13 -10.10 5.39 15.69
N GLY A 14 -10.92 4.32 15.75
CA GLY A 14 -12.29 4.31 15.23
C GLY A 14 -12.90 2.93 14.97
N GLY A 15 -13.73 2.43 15.90
CA GLY A 15 -14.62 1.28 15.70
C GLY A 15 -13.92 -0.09 15.71
N GLY A 16 -14.52 -1.12 16.31
CA GLY A 16 -13.99 -2.48 16.34
C GLY A 16 -14.06 -3.23 15.00
N GLU A 17 -13.85 -2.52 13.88
CA GLU A 17 -13.93 -3.08 12.54
C GLU A 17 -12.53 -3.51 12.07
N GLU A 18 -12.46 -4.65 11.38
CA GLU A 18 -11.21 -5.18 10.83
C GLU A 18 -10.65 -4.21 9.78
N PRO A 19 -9.35 -3.87 9.79
CA PRO A 19 -8.77 -2.96 8.81
C PRO A 19 -8.99 -3.45 7.38
N ARG A 20 -9.06 -2.49 6.45
CA ARG A 20 -9.12 -2.76 5.01
C ARG A 20 -8.08 -1.89 4.33
N ILE A 21 -7.01 -2.53 3.86
CA ILE A 21 -5.78 -1.85 3.45
C ILE A 21 -5.67 -1.86 1.93
N GLY A 22 -5.45 -0.68 1.34
CA GLY A 22 -5.05 -0.51 -0.05
C GLY A 22 -3.57 -0.20 -0.17
N VAL A 23 -2.84 -0.98 -0.98
CA VAL A 23 -1.40 -0.81 -1.23
C VAL A 23 -1.19 -0.27 -2.65
N PHE A 24 -0.42 0.82 -2.75
CA PHE A 24 -0.18 1.50 -4.01
C PHE A 24 1.33 1.71 -4.19
N VAL A 25 1.95 0.92 -5.06
CA VAL A 25 3.40 0.93 -5.26
C VAL A 25 3.76 1.87 -6.44
N CYS A 26 4.52 2.91 -6.16
CA CYS A 26 4.87 3.93 -7.14
C CYS A 26 6.10 3.51 -7.98
N HIS A 27 6.06 3.70 -9.29
CA HIS A 27 7.25 3.56 -10.15
C HIS A 27 8.18 4.78 -10.05
N CYS A 28 7.61 5.96 -9.73
CA CYS A 28 8.29 7.24 -9.61
C CYS A 28 9.14 7.60 -10.84
N GLY A 29 8.63 7.27 -12.03
CA GLY A 29 9.31 7.56 -13.30
C GLY A 29 10.70 6.95 -13.44
N GLY A 30 10.95 5.79 -12.80
CA GLY A 30 12.24 5.11 -12.81
C GLY A 30 13.02 5.23 -11.51
N ASN A 31 12.84 6.30 -10.73
CA ASN A 31 13.57 6.50 -9.47
C ASN A 31 13.42 5.32 -8.49
N ILE A 32 12.27 4.63 -8.52
CA ILE A 32 12.03 3.42 -7.73
C ILE A 32 12.09 2.18 -8.64
N SER A 33 11.34 2.18 -9.75
CA SER A 33 11.15 0.99 -10.58
C SER A 33 12.42 0.51 -11.31
N ASP A 34 13.44 1.36 -11.47
CA ASP A 34 14.69 0.95 -12.14
C ASP A 34 15.59 0.12 -11.23
N VAL A 35 15.34 0.14 -9.92
CA VAL A 35 16.13 -0.57 -8.90
C VAL A 35 15.30 -1.62 -8.17
N VAL A 36 14.01 -1.34 -7.96
CA VAL A 36 13.09 -2.19 -7.20
C VAL A 36 12.06 -2.79 -8.15
N ASP A 37 11.84 -4.10 -8.06
CA ASP A 37 10.72 -4.76 -8.75
C ASP A 37 9.40 -4.41 -8.08
N VAL A 38 8.84 -3.26 -8.47
CA VAL A 38 7.59 -2.72 -7.93
C VAL A 38 6.39 -3.63 -8.19
N LYS A 39 6.42 -4.45 -9.24
CA LYS A 39 5.34 -5.41 -9.53
C LYS A 39 5.35 -6.54 -8.52
N ARG A 40 6.53 -7.11 -8.27
CA ARG A 40 6.69 -8.12 -7.23
C ARG A 40 6.33 -7.56 -5.85
N VAL A 41 6.72 -6.32 -5.52
CA VAL A 41 6.33 -5.69 -4.25
C VAL A 41 4.80 -5.61 -4.11
N ALA A 42 4.09 -5.18 -5.17
CA ALA A 42 2.63 -5.11 -5.14
C ALA A 42 2.01 -6.51 -5.00
N GLU A 43 2.50 -7.51 -5.72
CA GLU A 43 2.04 -8.90 -5.64
C GLU A 43 2.21 -9.46 -4.22
N GLU A 44 3.41 -9.39 -3.67
CA GLU A 44 3.69 -9.92 -2.32
C GLU A 44 2.88 -9.18 -1.25
N SER A 45 2.67 -7.87 -1.42
CA SER A 45 1.84 -7.08 -0.50
C SER A 45 0.37 -7.52 -0.51
N SER A 46 -0.12 -8.06 -1.63
CA SER A 46 -1.51 -8.54 -1.72
C SER A 46 -1.79 -9.77 -0.85
N HIS A 47 -0.74 -10.48 -0.41
CA HIS A 47 -0.85 -11.64 0.48
C HIS A 47 -0.83 -11.25 1.96
N LEU A 48 -0.58 -9.99 2.31
CA LEU A 48 -0.55 -9.54 3.69
C LEU A 48 -1.96 -9.48 4.29
N PRO A 49 -2.12 -9.75 5.60
CA PRO A 49 -3.40 -9.63 6.27
C PRO A 49 -4.05 -8.27 6.00
N HIS A 50 -5.37 -8.28 5.79
CA HIS A 50 -6.21 -7.09 5.60
C HIS A 50 -5.99 -6.30 4.31
N VAL A 51 -5.02 -6.68 3.46
CA VAL A 51 -4.84 -6.03 2.15
C VAL A 51 -5.94 -6.48 1.20
N VAL A 52 -6.84 -5.56 0.85
CA VAL A 52 -7.98 -5.81 -0.06
C VAL A 52 -7.70 -5.34 -1.48
N PHE A 53 -6.64 -4.56 -1.68
CA PHE A 53 -6.22 -4.05 -2.98
C PHE A 53 -4.71 -3.79 -2.98
N SER A 54 -4.02 -4.22 -4.02
CA SER A 54 -2.61 -3.91 -4.25
C SER A 54 -2.38 -3.66 -5.73
N THR A 55 -1.71 -2.56 -6.07
CA THR A 55 -1.41 -2.21 -7.46
C THR A 55 -0.12 -1.42 -7.59
N THR A 56 0.31 -1.20 -8.83
CA THR A 56 1.39 -0.27 -9.16
C THR A 56 0.87 0.89 -10.00
N HIS A 57 1.52 2.05 -9.92
CA HIS A 57 1.18 3.22 -10.75
C HIS A 57 2.42 4.08 -11.03
N MET A 58 2.47 4.74 -12.19
CA MET A 58 3.64 5.50 -12.62
C MET A 58 4.03 6.61 -11.64
N PHE A 59 3.03 7.40 -11.23
CA PHE A 59 3.16 8.49 -10.27
C PHE A 59 1.96 8.46 -9.34
N ILE A 60 2.11 8.00 -8.10
CA ILE A 60 1.00 8.00 -7.14
C ILE A 60 0.67 9.41 -6.64
N CYS A 61 1.64 10.32 -6.64
CA CYS A 61 1.45 11.70 -6.21
C CYS A 61 0.74 12.60 -7.24
N SER A 62 0.57 12.16 -8.49
CA SER A 62 -0.11 12.96 -9.52
C SER A 62 -1.63 12.92 -9.35
N ASP A 63 -2.35 13.85 -9.98
CA ASP A 63 -3.82 13.89 -9.89
C ASP A 63 -4.48 12.54 -10.25
N PRO A 64 -4.07 11.83 -11.32
CA PRO A 64 -4.60 10.49 -11.60
C PRO A 64 -4.26 9.47 -10.50
N GLY A 65 -3.08 9.55 -9.89
CA GLY A 65 -2.68 8.67 -8.80
C GLY A 65 -3.48 8.91 -7.52
N GLN A 66 -3.72 10.18 -7.17
CA GLN A 66 -4.56 10.56 -6.03
C GLN A 66 -6.03 10.17 -6.27
N ALA A 67 -6.54 10.41 -7.48
CA ALA A 67 -7.89 10.01 -7.87
C ALA A 67 -8.09 8.49 -7.77
N LEU A 68 -7.09 7.69 -8.14
CA LEU A 68 -7.13 6.23 -7.98
C LEU A 68 -7.26 5.82 -6.50
N ILE A 69 -6.51 6.46 -5.59
CA ILE A 69 -6.61 6.19 -4.16
C ILE A 69 -8.01 6.52 -3.64
N GLU A 70 -8.52 7.73 -3.94
CA GLU A 70 -9.85 8.15 -3.53
C GLU A 70 -10.96 7.23 -4.07
N GLN A 71 -10.85 6.83 -5.33
CA GLN A 71 -11.78 5.90 -5.95
C GLN A 71 -11.80 4.57 -5.20
N LYS A 72 -10.62 4.02 -4.88
CA LYS A 72 -10.54 2.73 -4.19
C LYS A 72 -11.03 2.79 -2.75
N ILE A 73 -10.87 3.93 -2.06
CA ILE A 73 -11.48 4.15 -0.74
C ILE A 73 -13.01 4.14 -0.83
N LYS A 74 -13.61 4.68 -1.90
CA LYS A 74 -15.07 4.73 -2.08
C LYS A 74 -15.66 3.38 -2.54
N GLU A 75 -14.91 2.63 -3.34
CA GLU A 75 -15.37 1.37 -3.94
C GLU A 75 -15.17 0.14 -3.05
N LEU A 76 -14.13 0.16 -2.21
CA LEU A 76 -13.78 -0.93 -1.33
C LEU A 76 -14.24 -0.56 0.07
#